data_AF-A0A2W1ZUG4-F1
#
_entry.id   AF-A0A2W1ZUG4-F1
#
_cell.length_a   1.000
_cell.length_b   1.000
_cell.length_c   1.000
_cell.angle_alpha   90.00
_cell.angle_beta   90.00
_cell.angle_gamma   90.00
#
_symmetry.space_group_name_H-M   'P 1'
#
loop_
_entity.id
_entity.type
_entity.pdbx_description
1 polymer ?
#
loop_
_entity_poly.entity_id
_entity_poly.type
_entity_poly.pdbx_seq_one_letter_code
_entity_poly.pdbx_strand_id
1 'polypeptide(L)'
;MQANIKSVTVHGRTQDRDADLDHVQQFEVETDTGHRYDVTCENPPVESPSDWTVTSADEGHLVGSVRLLGAGMRGATNYRYKKAGALLADGKQFDLWNAVQSLLQ
;
A
#
# COMPACT_ATOMS: atom_id res chain seq x y z
N MET A 1 0.85 -18.65 -0.56
CA MET A 1 1.06 -18.02 0.76
C MET A 1 1.11 -16.53 0.52
N GLN A 2 0.72 -15.69 1.48
CA GLN A 2 0.80 -14.24 1.35
C GLN A 2 2.18 -13.81 1.85
N ALA A 3 2.96 -13.10 1.04
CA ALA A 3 4.27 -12.60 1.47
C ALA A 3 4.15 -11.50 2.51
N ASN A 4 5.19 -11.40 3.34
CA ASN A 4 5.32 -10.30 4.31
C ASN A 4 6.16 -9.19 3.71
N ILE A 5 5.88 -7.96 4.12
CA ILE A 5 6.74 -6.84 3.80
C ILE A 5 8.02 -6.98 4.63
N LYS A 6 9.16 -7.07 3.96
CA LYS A 6 10.49 -7.09 4.55
C LYS A 6 11.01 -5.67 4.81
N SER A 7 10.80 -4.77 3.86
CA SER A 7 11.18 -3.36 3.99
C SER A 7 10.32 -2.44 3.13
N VAL A 8 10.13 -1.22 3.62
CA VAL A 8 9.55 -0.11 2.87
C VAL A 8 10.61 0.96 2.71
N THR A 9 10.75 1.52 1.51
CA THR A 9 11.72 2.56 1.20
C THR A 9 11.02 3.80 0.65
N VAL A 10 11.27 4.95 1.26
CA VAL A 10 10.77 6.26 0.82
C VAL A 10 11.96 7.12 0.41
N HIS A 11 12.02 7.55 -0.85
CA HIS A 11 13.13 8.35 -1.39
C HIS A 11 14.52 7.76 -1.06
N GLY A 12 14.67 6.44 -1.18
CA GLY A 12 15.93 5.73 -0.90
C GLY A 12 16.23 5.49 0.59
N ARG A 13 15.32 5.83 1.51
CA ARG A 13 15.48 5.57 2.95
C ARG A 13 14.48 4.54 3.45
N THR A 14 14.99 3.48 4.07
CA THR A 14 14.15 2.48 4.73
C THR A 14 13.33 3.12 5.86
N GLN A 15 12.05 2.78 5.92
CA GLN A 15 11.10 3.25 6.92
C GLN A 15 10.72 2.13 7.88
N ASP A 16 10.44 2.51 9.12
CA ASP A 16 9.90 1.63 10.13
C ASP A 16 8.41 1.34 9.89
N ARG A 17 7.90 0.29 10.53
CA ARG A 17 6.48 -0.13 10.45
C ARG A 17 5.49 0.93 10.93
N ASP A 18 5.94 1.80 11.84
CA ASP A 18 5.16 2.88 12.44
C ASP A 18 5.32 4.22 11.68
N ALA A 19 6.07 4.23 10.58
CA ALA A 19 6.22 5.43 9.76
C ALA A 19 4.88 5.85 9.15
N ASP A 20 4.64 7.15 9.16
CA ASP A 20 3.44 7.74 8.57
C ASP A 20 3.58 7.79 7.04
N LEU A 21 3.09 6.73 6.39
CA LEU A 21 3.11 6.59 4.93
C LEU A 21 1.91 7.28 4.25
N ASP A 22 0.93 7.76 5.01
CA ASP A 22 -0.30 8.34 4.46
C ASP A 22 -0.04 9.64 3.69
N HIS A 23 1.04 10.35 4.07
CA HIS A 23 1.48 11.60 3.46
C HIS A 23 2.58 11.42 2.41
N VAL A 24 2.92 10.16 2.08
CA VAL A 24 3.97 9.85 1.10
C VAL A 24 3.34 9.61 -0.27
N GLN A 25 3.80 10.37 -1.27
CA GLN A 25 3.29 10.23 -2.63
C GLN A 25 3.74 8.94 -3.31
N GLN A 26 4.97 8.50 -3.06
CA GLN A 26 5.51 7.27 -3.64
C GLN A 26 6.46 6.58 -2.66
N PHE A 27 6.32 5.26 -2.54
CA PHE A 27 7.23 4.42 -1.77
C PHE A 27 7.38 3.04 -2.40
N GLU A 28 8.53 2.42 -2.16
CA GLU A 28 8.88 1.10 -2.64
C GLU A 28 8.68 0.08 -1.51
N VAL A 29 8.27 -1.13 -1.86
CA VAL A 29 8.06 -2.24 -0.94
C VAL A 29 8.81 -3.46 -1.44
N GLU A 30 9.61 -4.07 -0.56
CA GLU A 30 10.25 -5.37 -0.81
C GLU A 30 9.63 -6.42 0.11
N THR A 31 9.31 -7.59 -0.44
CA THR A 31 8.79 -8.73 0.32
C THR A 31 9.88 -9.66 0.82
N ASP A 32 9.54 -10.50 1.80
CA ASP A 32 10.40 -11.60 2.27
C ASP A 32 10.64 -12.69 1.20
N THR A 33 9.79 -12.73 0.17
CA THR A 33 9.94 -13.55 -1.04
C THR A 33 10.86 -12.94 -2.10
N GLY A 34 11.32 -11.70 -1.91
CA GLY A 34 12.27 -11.01 -2.80
C GLY A 34 11.64 -10.24 -3.96
N HIS A 35 10.31 -10.09 -3.97
CA HIS A 35 9.60 -9.29 -4.97
C HIS A 35 9.55 -7.82 -4.55
N ARG A 36 9.57 -6.92 -5.55
CA ARG A 36 9.50 -5.48 -5.33
C ARG A 36 8.27 -4.86 -5.97
N TYR A 37 7.73 -3.86 -5.29
CA TYR A 37 6.51 -3.18 -5.69
C TYR A 37 6.64 -1.68 -5.50
N ASP A 38 6.12 -0.93 -6.46
CA ASP A 38 5.97 0.51 -6.39
C ASP A 38 4.55 0.84 -5.93
N VAL A 39 4.45 1.65 -4.88
CA VAL A 39 3.18 2.17 -4.36
C VAL A 39 3.13 3.67 -4.62
N THR A 40 2.17 4.10 -5.43
CA THR A 40 2.05 5.49 -5.87
C THR A 40 0.66 6.04 -5.58
N CYS A 41 0.60 7.18 -4.91
CA CYS A 41 -0.63 7.95 -4.70
C CYS A 41 -0.86 8.89 -5.88
N GLU A 42 -2.00 8.78 -6.57
CA GLU A 42 -2.28 9.57 -7.78
C GLU A 42 -2.49 11.07 -7.50
N ASN A 43 -3.01 11.40 -6.31
CA ASN A 43 -3.25 12.77 -5.88
C ASN A 43 -2.34 13.12 -4.68
N PRO A 44 -1.93 14.38 -4.51
CA PRO A 44 -1.13 14.77 -3.36
C PRO A 44 -1.94 14.51 -2.06
N PRO A 45 -1.32 13.95 -1.02
CA PRO A 45 -2.01 13.45 0.18
C PRO A 45 -2.36 14.58 1.16
N VAL A 46 -3.10 15.58 0.66
CA VAL A 46 -3.40 16.83 1.38
C VAL A 46 -4.82 16.86 1.93
N GLU A 47 -5.79 16.25 1.26
CA GLU A 47 -7.21 16.26 1.67
C GLU A 47 -7.88 14.95 1.20
N SER A 48 -8.49 14.20 2.11
CA SER A 48 -9.29 12.97 1.89
C SER A 48 -9.84 12.68 0.47
N PRO A 49 -9.98 11.40 0.05
CA PRO A 49 -9.16 10.23 0.35
C PRO A 49 -8.04 10.02 -0.69
N SER A 50 -6.86 9.66 -0.20
CA SER A 50 -5.75 9.18 -1.04
C SER A 50 -6.06 7.80 -1.62
N ASP A 51 -5.84 7.65 -2.92
CA ASP A 51 -5.92 6.39 -3.65
C ASP A 51 -4.50 6.03 -4.11
N TRP A 52 -3.99 4.90 -3.60
CA TRP A 52 -2.70 4.34 -3.97
C TRP A 52 -2.87 3.20 -4.97
N THR A 53 -2.00 3.20 -5.96
CA THR A 53 -1.84 2.14 -6.95
C THR A 53 -0.61 1.34 -6.61
N VAL A 54 -0.72 0.01 -6.61
CA VAL A 54 0.39 -0.92 -6.36
C VAL A 54 0.74 -1.62 -7.66
N THR A 55 1.98 -1.45 -8.11
CA THR A 55 2.51 -2.02 -9.35
C THR A 55 3.71 -2.90 -9.03
N SER A 56 3.85 -4.04 -9.71
CA SER A 56 5.07 -4.85 -9.62
C SER A 56 6.23 -4.08 -10.23
N ALA A 57 7.28 -3.80 -9.47
CA ALA A 57 8.49 -3.15 -9.98
C ALA A 57 9.31 -4.11 -10.87
N ASP A 58 9.15 -5.41 -10.65
CA ASP A 58 9.88 -6.44 -11.40
C ASP A 58 9.23 -6.75 -12.75
N GLU A 59 7.89 -6.68 -12.85
CA GLU A 59 7.13 -7.06 -14.05
C GLU A 59 6.34 -5.90 -14.69
N GLY A 60 6.22 -4.75 -14.01
CA GLY A 60 5.54 -3.56 -14.52
C GLY A 60 4.02 -3.65 -14.61
N HIS A 61 3.40 -4.71 -14.08
CA HIS A 61 1.94 -4.89 -14.14
C HIS A 61 1.25 -4.39 -12.86
N LEU A 62 -0.01 -3.94 -13.02
CA LEU A 62 -0.85 -3.51 -11.91
C LEU A 62 -1.22 -4.69 -11.01
N VAL A 63 -0.88 -4.62 -9.73
CA VAL A 63 -1.20 -5.63 -8.71
C VAL A 63 -2.54 -5.31 -8.05
N GLY A 64 -2.83 -4.05 -7.80
CA GLY A 64 -4.08 -3.61 -7.19
C GLY A 64 -4.07 -2.16 -6.77
N SER A 65 -5.10 -1.77 -6.01
CA SER A 65 -5.18 -0.44 -5.43
C SER A 65 -5.59 -0.49 -3.97
N VAL A 66 -5.17 0.54 -3.22
CA VAL A 66 -5.55 0.80 -1.84
C VAL A 66 -6.21 2.16 -1.79
N ARG A 67 -7.38 2.24 -1.15
CA ARG A 67 -8.15 3.46 -0.98
C ARG A 67 -8.31 3.79 0.48
N LEU A 68 -7.98 5.01 0.87
CA LEU A 68 -8.37 5.55 2.16
C LEU A 68 -9.90 5.69 2.21
N LEU A 69 -10.58 5.08 3.17
CA LEU A 69 -12.02 5.25 3.37
C LEU A 69 -12.37 6.42 4.30
N GLY A 70 -11.36 6.97 4.98
CA GLY A 70 -11.47 8.09 5.90
C GLY A 70 -10.66 7.85 7.18
N ALA A 71 -10.16 8.93 7.77
CA ALA A 71 -9.69 8.92 9.15
C ALA A 71 -10.93 8.70 10.03
N GLY A 72 -11.10 7.50 10.59
CA GLY A 72 -12.12 7.23 11.60
C GLY A 72 -11.82 7.97 12.90
N MET A 73 -12.20 7.39 14.05
CA MET A 73 -11.67 7.84 15.35
C MET A 73 -10.16 8.04 15.28
N ARG A 74 -9.62 9.06 15.98
CA ARG A 74 -8.17 9.29 16.10
C ARG A 74 -7.46 7.96 16.37
N GLY A 75 -6.65 7.50 15.41
CA GLY A 75 -5.91 6.23 15.49
C GLY A 75 -6.49 5.02 14.76
N ALA A 76 -7.62 5.16 14.03
CA ALA A 76 -8.22 4.08 13.25
C ALA A 76 -8.54 4.53 11.82
N THR A 77 -7.49 4.68 11.02
CA THR A 77 -7.60 4.94 9.58
C THR A 77 -8.05 3.65 8.89
N ASN A 78 -9.11 3.69 8.08
CA ASN A 78 -9.60 2.50 7.40
C ASN A 78 -9.19 2.54 5.92
N TYR A 79 -8.56 1.47 5.45
CA TYR A 79 -8.13 1.32 4.06
C TYR A 79 -8.90 0.18 3.43
N ARG A 80 -9.31 0.36 2.18
CA ARG A 80 -9.82 -0.72 1.35
C ARG A 80 -8.78 -1.09 0.31
N TYR A 81 -8.37 -2.35 0.27
CA TYR A 81 -7.54 -2.85 -0.81
C TYR A 81 -8.40 -3.63 -1.82
N LYS A 82 -7.99 -3.63 -3.09
CA LYS A 82 -8.60 -4.42 -4.16
C LYS A 82 -7.53 -4.92 -5.12
N LYS A 83 -7.43 -6.24 -5.32
CA LYS A 83 -6.53 -6.82 -6.31
C LYS A 83 -7.02 -6.54 -7.73
N ALA A 84 -6.08 -6.26 -8.63
CA ALA A 84 -6.36 -6.12 -10.05
C ALA A 84 -6.89 -7.44 -10.62
N GLY A 85 -7.88 -7.37 -11.51
CA GLY A 85 -8.47 -8.55 -12.15
C GLY A 85 -9.32 -9.46 -11.24
N ALA A 86 -9.42 -9.19 -9.94
CA ALA A 86 -10.18 -10.02 -9.01
C ALA A 86 -11.59 -9.45 -8.73
N LEU A 87 -12.61 -10.33 -8.82
CA LEU A 87 -13.99 -10.00 -8.46
C LEU A 87 -14.26 -9.98 -6.95
N LEU A 88 -13.48 -10.72 -6.16
CA LEU A 88 -13.72 -10.95 -4.71
C LEU A 88 -12.48 -10.74 -3.82
N ALA A 89 -11.32 -10.39 -4.37
CA ALA A 89 -10.11 -10.18 -3.57
C ALA A 89 -9.97 -8.71 -3.17
N ASP A 90 -10.95 -8.25 -2.41
CA ASP A 90 -10.97 -6.95 -1.74
C ASP A 90 -11.23 -7.13 -0.24
N GLY A 91 -10.78 -6.16 0.56
CA GLY A 91 -10.92 -6.22 2.01
C GLY A 91 -10.62 -4.89 2.66
N LYS A 92 -10.73 -4.85 3.99
CA LYS A 92 -10.43 -3.67 4.80
C LYS A 92 -9.26 -3.94 5.74
N GLN A 93 -8.42 -2.94 5.92
CA GLN A 93 -7.31 -2.94 6.87
C GLN A 93 -7.30 -1.63 7.66
N PHE A 94 -6.65 -1.62 8.82
CA PHE A 94 -6.61 -0.47 9.73
C PHE A 94 -5.36 0.40 9.55
N ASP A 95 -4.53 0.06 8.58
CA ASP A 95 -3.28 0.74 8.27
C ASP A 95 -2.88 0.48 6.80
N LEU A 96 -2.18 1.44 6.20
CA LEU A 96 -1.77 1.38 4.80
C LEU A 96 -0.82 0.21 4.53
N TRP A 97 0.08 -0.09 5.47
CA TRP A 97 1.06 -1.16 5.35
C TRP A 97 0.40 -2.53 5.17
N ASN A 98 -0.56 -2.88 6.02
CA ASN A 98 -1.29 -4.14 5.93
C ASN A 98 -2.21 -4.16 4.71
N ALA A 99 -2.78 -3.02 4.31
CA ALA A 99 -3.56 -2.91 3.08
C ALA A 99 -2.71 -3.25 1.85
N VAL A 100 -1.49 -2.71 1.76
CA VAL A 100 -0.53 -3.03 0.70
C VAL A 100 -0.10 -4.48 0.81
N GLN A 101 0.28 -4.97 2.00
CA GLN A 101 0.68 -6.37 2.21
C GLN A 101 -0.42 -7.37 1.77
N SER A 102 -1.70 -6.99 1.87
CA SER A 102 -2.84 -7.80 1.40
C SER A 102 -2.87 -8.00 -0.12
N LEU A 103 -2.15 -7.18 -0.87
CA LEU A 103 -2.03 -7.26 -2.32
C LEU A 103 -0.82 -8.09 -2.78
N LEU A 104 0.22 -8.23 -1.96
CA LEU A 104 1.51 -8.81 -2.35
C LEU A 104 1.48 -10.34 -2.42
N GLN A 105 2.47 -10.91 -3.13
CA GLN A 105 2.64 -12.36 -3.34
C GLN A 105 3.92 -12.89 -2.72
#